data_AF-A0A9P0CM27-F1
#
_entry.id   AF-A0A9P0CM27-F1
#
_cell.length_a   1.000
_cell.length_b   1.000
_cell.length_c   1.000
_cell.angle_alpha   90.00
_cell.angle_beta   90.00
_cell.angle_gamma   90.00
#
_symmetry.space_group_name_H-M   'P 1'
#
loop_
_entity.id
_entity.type
_entity.pdbx_description
1 polymer ?
#
loop_
_entity_poly.entity_id
_entity_poly.type
_entity_poly.pdbx_seq_one_letter_code
_entity_poly.pdbx_strand_id
1 'polypeptide(L)'
;MNDKPKRPRAENFSINEKALLINLAAKYCNILENKRTDHISTKQKNDAWDSITKEFNSNSIVNNNRNKDSLKRLYESKKKEVRKRVADENVEIKKTGGGIPPKIPNDPCQDVLMSIMNKKTLYGLNSPWGGDSSTQGTVDDVPEVICELNLAGPSKPSMMCNQSSWKKYTPVDLKSPLHPALKTASCDNDVVINNLQQTPDLNHNKNNEVLQDNRQPRVQLDVGRRRPMQTVRALTSSDLAKKYNELIDKKLHIANFQETKVKQDIEEGKIRKRLLQLEVLLKRKQLNSLDKKN
;
A
#
# COMPACT_ATOMS: atom_id res chain seq x y z
N MET A 1 6.91 21.59 -24.92
CA MET A 1 6.13 21.35 -23.68
C MET A 1 4.91 20.56 -24.08
N ASN A 2 4.79 19.29 -23.66
CA ASN A 2 3.61 18.46 -23.93
C ASN A 2 2.74 18.46 -22.68
N ASP A 3 1.89 19.48 -22.54
CA ASP A 3 0.90 19.53 -21.47
C ASP A 3 -0.23 18.56 -21.79
N LYS A 4 -0.13 17.35 -21.23
CA LYS A 4 -1.23 16.40 -21.28
C LYS A 4 -2.43 16.99 -20.53
N PRO A 5 -3.64 16.98 -21.10
CA PRO A 5 -4.81 17.54 -20.45
C PRO A 5 -5.07 16.82 -19.12
N LYS A 6 -5.34 17.62 -18.08
CA LYS A 6 -5.64 17.13 -16.73
C LYS A 6 -6.96 16.36 -16.79
N ARG A 7 -6.91 15.05 -16.54
CA ARG A 7 -8.12 14.20 -16.61
C ARG A 7 -9.18 14.73 -15.63
N PRO A 8 -10.45 14.90 -16.08
CA PRO A 8 -11.52 15.28 -15.18
C PRO A 8 -11.67 14.25 -14.06
N ARG A 9 -12.05 14.71 -12.87
CA ARG A 9 -12.28 13.81 -11.73
C ARG A 9 -13.44 12.88 -12.09
N ALA A 10 -13.21 11.58 -11.95
CA ALA A 10 -14.27 10.60 -12.11
C ALA A 10 -15.32 10.77 -10.99
N GLU A 11 -16.56 10.45 -11.30
CA GLU A 11 -17.66 10.48 -10.33
C GLU A 11 -17.40 9.51 -9.17
N ASN A 12 -17.94 9.81 -8.00
CA ASN A 12 -17.82 8.92 -6.84
C ASN A 12 -18.56 7.60 -7.08
N PHE A 13 -18.17 6.56 -6.33
CA PHE A 13 -18.86 5.27 -6.37
C PHE A 13 -20.04 5.27 -5.40
N SER A 14 -21.20 4.85 -5.90
CA SER A 14 -22.41 4.59 -5.12
C SER A 14 -22.23 3.39 -4.18
N ILE A 15 -23.10 3.27 -3.18
CA ILE A 15 -23.11 2.14 -2.24
C ILE A 15 -23.37 0.83 -2.99
N ASN A 16 -24.33 0.83 -3.92
CA ASN A 16 -24.68 -0.35 -4.73
C ASN A 16 -23.52 -0.78 -5.64
N GLU A 17 -22.81 0.19 -6.23
CA GLU A 17 -21.61 -0.08 -7.04
C GLU A 17 -20.50 -0.71 -6.19
N LYS A 18 -20.29 -0.22 -4.96
CA LYS A 18 -19.30 -0.80 -4.04
C LYS A 18 -19.65 -2.24 -3.66
N ALA A 19 -20.92 -2.51 -3.33
CA ALA A 19 -21.41 -3.84 -3.00
C ALA A 19 -21.27 -4.81 -4.19
N LEU A 20 -21.65 -4.37 -5.39
CA LEU A 20 -21.49 -5.13 -6.62
C LEU A 20 -20.02 -5.51 -6.86
N LEU A 21 -19.11 -4.55 -6.74
CA LEU A 21 -17.68 -4.81 -6.94
C LEU A 21 -17.15 -5.86 -5.95
N ILE A 22 -17.55 -5.79 -4.68
CA ILE A 22 -17.11 -6.74 -3.66
C ILE A 22 -17.65 -8.14 -3.96
N ASN A 23 -18.91 -8.26 -4.37
CA ASN A 23 -19.50 -9.54 -4.77
C ASN A 23 -18.82 -10.14 -6.00
N LEU A 24 -18.45 -9.32 -6.99
CA LEU A 24 -17.67 -9.79 -8.15
C LEU A 24 -16.26 -10.21 -7.73
N ALA A 25 -15.59 -9.45 -6.86
CA ALA A 25 -14.28 -9.81 -6.33
C ALA A 25 -14.31 -11.12 -5.53
N ALA A 26 -15.43 -11.41 -4.84
CA ALA A 26 -15.65 -12.68 -4.15
C ALA A 26 -15.60 -13.88 -5.09
N LYS A 27 -16.22 -13.78 -6.28
CA LYS A 27 -16.21 -14.85 -7.29
C LYS A 27 -14.79 -15.17 -7.79
N TYR A 28 -13.94 -14.15 -7.90
CA TYR A 28 -12.56 -14.27 -8.39
C TYR A 28 -11.50 -14.32 -7.28
N CYS A 29 -11.90 -14.58 -6.03
CA CYS A 29 -11.04 -14.48 -4.85
C CYS A 29 -9.74 -15.30 -4.97
N ASN A 30 -9.84 -16.52 -5.48
CA ASN A 30 -8.73 -17.45 -5.63
C ASN A 30 -7.61 -16.92 -6.53
N ILE A 31 -7.94 -16.05 -7.49
CA ILE A 31 -6.99 -15.44 -8.41
C ILE A 31 -6.49 -14.10 -7.83
N LEU A 32 -7.39 -13.27 -7.31
CA LEU A 32 -7.07 -11.94 -6.80
C LEU A 32 -6.20 -11.97 -5.53
N GLU A 33 -6.54 -12.83 -4.56
CA GLU A 33 -5.85 -12.93 -3.26
C GLU A 33 -4.65 -13.89 -3.28
N ASN A 34 -4.35 -14.50 -4.43
CA ASN A 34 -3.17 -15.34 -4.59
C ASN A 34 -1.89 -14.51 -4.38
N LYS A 35 -1.00 -14.95 -3.48
CA LYS A 35 0.28 -14.26 -3.20
C LYS A 35 1.42 -14.60 -4.18
N ARG A 36 1.21 -15.54 -5.11
CA ARG A 36 2.23 -15.93 -6.10
C ARG A 36 2.53 -14.78 -7.07
N THR A 37 3.80 -14.47 -7.24
CA THR A 37 4.32 -13.36 -8.07
C THR A 37 5.06 -13.90 -9.28
N ASP A 38 4.33 -14.56 -10.18
CA ASP A 38 4.88 -15.09 -11.43
C ASP A 38 4.28 -14.32 -12.61
N HIS A 39 4.95 -14.37 -13.76
CA HIS A 39 4.43 -13.77 -14.99
C HIS A 39 3.02 -14.29 -15.33
N ILE A 40 2.81 -15.61 -15.19
CA ILE A 40 1.51 -16.25 -15.44
C ILE A 40 0.45 -15.77 -14.45
N SER A 41 0.76 -15.71 -13.14
CA SER A 41 -0.22 -15.26 -12.13
C SER A 41 -0.55 -13.77 -12.29
N THR A 42 0.41 -12.96 -12.73
CA THR A 42 0.19 -11.54 -13.03
C THR A 42 -0.76 -11.39 -14.23
N LYS A 43 -0.56 -12.18 -15.29
CA LYS A 43 -1.47 -12.21 -16.44
C LYS A 43 -2.87 -12.65 -16.02
N GLN A 44 -2.98 -13.76 -15.28
CA GLN A 44 -4.28 -14.26 -14.77
C GLN A 44 -5.02 -13.24 -13.92
N LYS A 45 -4.33 -12.51 -13.03
CA LYS A 45 -4.93 -11.42 -12.26
C LYS A 45 -5.42 -10.29 -13.17
N ASN A 46 -4.64 -9.92 -14.17
CA ASN A 46 -5.06 -8.90 -15.12
C ASN A 46 -6.30 -9.33 -15.91
N ASP A 47 -6.33 -10.57 -16.41
CA ASP A 47 -7.47 -11.13 -17.14
C ASP A 47 -8.73 -11.24 -16.26
N ALA A 48 -8.56 -11.61 -14.99
CA ALA A 48 -9.64 -11.61 -14.01
C ALA A 48 -10.20 -10.19 -13.79
N TRP A 49 -9.33 -9.18 -13.67
CA TRP A 49 -9.76 -7.79 -13.59
C TRP A 49 -10.46 -7.30 -14.86
N ASP A 50 -10.06 -7.76 -16.05
CA ASP A 50 -10.77 -7.42 -17.30
C ASP A 50 -12.17 -8.05 -17.32
N SER A 51 -12.30 -9.28 -16.81
CA SER A 51 -13.60 -9.97 -16.69
C SER A 51 -14.51 -9.27 -15.68
N ILE A 52 -14.00 -8.93 -14.50
CA ILE A 52 -14.72 -8.14 -13.49
C ILE A 52 -15.18 -6.79 -14.07
N THR A 53 -14.31 -6.11 -14.82
CA THR A 53 -14.65 -4.81 -15.41
C THR A 53 -15.80 -4.95 -16.42
N LYS A 54 -15.79 -6.01 -17.24
CA LYS A 54 -16.89 -6.30 -18.17
C LYS A 54 -18.19 -6.58 -17.42
N GLU A 55 -18.17 -7.51 -16.45
CA GLU A 55 -19.36 -7.84 -15.66
C GLU A 55 -19.89 -6.65 -14.87
N PHE A 56 -19.00 -5.82 -14.31
CA PHE A 56 -19.36 -4.63 -13.58
C PHE A 56 -20.07 -3.62 -14.49
N ASN A 57 -19.51 -3.34 -15.66
CA ASN A 57 -20.10 -2.39 -16.60
C ASN A 57 -21.41 -2.92 -17.22
N SER A 58 -21.54 -4.24 -17.42
CA SER A 58 -22.79 -4.86 -17.88
C SER A 58 -23.91 -4.83 -16.84
N ASN A 59 -23.56 -4.88 -15.54
CA ASN A 59 -24.52 -4.83 -14.43
C ASN A 59 -24.74 -3.41 -13.90
N SER A 60 -23.97 -2.42 -14.36
CA SER A 60 -24.11 -1.04 -13.94
C SER A 60 -25.35 -0.43 -14.58
N ILE A 61 -26.31 -0.06 -13.73
CA ILE A 61 -27.55 0.62 -14.13
C ILE A 61 -27.24 2.02 -14.70
N VAL A 62 -26.14 2.63 -14.25
CA VAL A 62 -25.69 3.95 -14.70
C VAL A 62 -24.79 3.76 -15.91
N ASN A 63 -25.03 4.53 -16.98
CA ASN A 63 -24.25 4.57 -18.24
C ASN A 63 -22.79 5.06 -18.09
N ASN A 64 -22.20 4.88 -16.90
CA ASN A 64 -20.86 5.32 -16.56
C ASN A 64 -19.92 4.12 -16.53
N ASN A 65 -19.43 3.74 -17.72
CA ASN A 65 -18.41 2.71 -17.86
C ASN A 65 -17.17 3.05 -17.02
N ARG A 66 -16.87 2.22 -16.02
CA ARG A 66 -15.72 2.42 -15.14
C ARG A 66 -14.48 1.76 -15.75
N ASN A 67 -13.35 2.43 -15.61
CA ASN A 67 -12.05 1.87 -15.99
C ASN A 67 -11.62 0.79 -14.97
N LYS A 68 -10.94 -0.24 -15.45
CA LYS A 68 -10.31 -1.31 -14.66
C LYS A 68 -9.46 -0.77 -13.51
N ASP A 69 -8.66 0.27 -13.76
CA ASP A 69 -7.79 0.85 -12.74
C ASP A 69 -8.58 1.51 -11.61
N SER A 70 -9.74 2.10 -11.93
CA SER A 70 -10.63 2.71 -10.94
C SER A 70 -11.24 1.66 -10.03
N LEU A 71 -11.67 0.52 -10.59
CA LEU A 71 -12.22 -0.62 -9.84
C LEU A 71 -11.14 -1.26 -8.95
N LYS A 72 -9.93 -1.49 -9.49
CA LYS A 72 -8.77 -1.94 -8.72
C LYS A 72 -8.49 -1.03 -7.53
N ARG A 73 -8.46 0.28 -7.76
CA ARG A 73 -8.18 1.28 -6.72
C ARG A 73 -9.26 1.27 -5.63
N LEU A 74 -10.54 1.15 -6.01
CA LEU A 74 -11.64 1.06 -5.06
C LEU A 74 -11.51 -0.19 -4.19
N TYR A 75 -11.26 -1.35 -4.81
CA TYR A 75 -11.07 -2.61 -4.09
C TYR A 75 -9.91 -2.53 -3.09
N GLU A 76 -8.75 -2.04 -3.52
CA GLU A 76 -7.60 -1.84 -2.63
C GLU A 76 -7.88 -0.84 -1.51
N SER A 77 -8.64 0.23 -1.79
CA SER A 77 -9.09 1.17 -0.77
C SER A 77 -9.97 0.46 0.27
N LYS A 78 -10.91 -0.38 -0.15
CA LYS A 78 -11.77 -1.16 0.75
C LYS A 78 -10.99 -2.18 1.57
N LYS A 79 -10.00 -2.87 0.99
CA LYS A 79 -9.11 -3.76 1.74
C LYS A 79 -8.34 -3.02 2.83
N LYS A 80 -7.88 -1.80 2.56
CA LYS A 80 -7.20 -0.95 3.55
C LYS A 80 -8.15 -0.55 4.68
N GLU A 81 -9.39 -0.19 4.35
CA GLU A 81 -10.42 0.16 5.32
C GLU A 81 -10.73 -1.00 6.26
N VAL A 82 -10.88 -2.23 5.75
CA VAL A 82 -11.05 -3.43 6.59
C VAL A 82 -9.85 -3.66 7.50
N ARG A 83 -8.61 -3.62 6.97
CA ARG A 83 -7.40 -3.79 7.79
C ARG A 83 -7.31 -2.76 8.90
N LYS A 84 -7.64 -1.50 8.59
CA LYS A 84 -7.70 -0.43 9.57
C LYS A 84 -8.72 -0.73 10.66
N ARG A 85 -9.95 -1.12 10.28
CA ARG A 85 -11.01 -1.49 11.22
C ARG A 85 -10.56 -2.59 12.20
N VAL A 86 -9.97 -3.67 11.68
CA VAL A 86 -9.48 -4.79 12.51
C VAL A 86 -8.34 -4.34 13.44
N ALA A 87 -7.43 -3.48 12.95
CA ALA A 87 -6.37 -2.95 13.77
C ALA A 87 -6.92 -2.05 14.89
N ASP A 88 -7.87 -1.18 14.58
CA ASP A 88 -8.53 -0.29 15.55
C ASP A 88 -9.29 -1.13 16.59
N GLU A 89 -10.04 -2.17 16.17
CA GLU A 89 -10.72 -3.12 17.05
C GLU A 89 -9.74 -3.83 18.00
N ASN A 90 -8.64 -4.35 17.46
CA ASN A 90 -7.60 -4.99 18.27
C ASN A 90 -6.95 -4.03 19.27
N VAL A 91 -6.83 -2.74 18.92
CA VAL A 91 -6.32 -1.71 19.83
C VAL A 91 -7.33 -1.44 20.94
N GLU A 92 -8.63 -1.29 20.62
CA GLU A 92 -9.68 -1.07 21.63
C GLU A 92 -9.76 -2.25 22.62
N ILE A 93 -9.69 -3.50 22.14
CA ILE A 93 -9.68 -4.70 22.99
C ILE A 93 -8.48 -4.70 23.95
N LYS A 94 -7.32 -4.21 23.50
CA LYS A 94 -6.08 -4.20 24.29
C LYS A 94 -5.97 -3.03 25.27
N LYS A 95 -6.91 -2.08 25.26
CA LYS A 95 -6.90 -0.97 26.23
C LYS A 95 -7.28 -1.50 27.62
N THR A 96 -6.34 -1.41 28.55
CA THR A 96 -6.51 -1.82 29.95
C THR A 96 -7.22 -0.73 30.75
N GLY A 97 -8.53 -0.58 30.52
CA GLY A 97 -9.38 0.41 31.21
C GLY A 97 -10.64 -0.16 31.87
N GLY A 98 -10.88 -1.47 31.80
CA GLY A 98 -12.04 -2.14 32.40
C GLY A 98 -13.41 -1.81 31.77
N GLY A 99 -13.46 -0.97 30.73
CA GLY A 99 -14.69 -0.64 30.02
C GLY A 99 -15.04 -1.63 28.91
N ILE A 100 -16.33 -1.76 28.61
CA ILE A 100 -16.82 -2.54 27.46
C ILE A 100 -16.30 -1.89 26.18
N PRO A 101 -15.69 -2.65 25.25
CA PRO A 101 -15.20 -2.11 24.00
C PRO A 101 -16.36 -1.52 23.17
N PRO A 102 -16.15 -0.40 22.46
CA PRO A 102 -17.18 0.22 21.65
C PRO A 102 -17.63 -0.72 20.52
N LYS A 103 -18.95 -0.89 20.36
CA LYS A 103 -19.53 -1.67 19.25
C LYS A 103 -19.27 -0.93 17.94
N ILE A 104 -18.42 -1.50 17.09
CA ILE A 104 -18.15 -0.98 15.75
C ILE A 104 -19.34 -1.39 14.85
N PRO A 105 -19.91 -0.47 14.04
CA PRO A 105 -21.00 -0.80 13.13
C PRO A 105 -20.58 -1.85 12.09
N ASN A 106 -21.40 -2.89 11.91
CA ASN A 106 -21.19 -3.92 10.88
C ASN A 106 -21.65 -3.41 9.51
N ASP A 107 -20.70 -3.28 8.58
CA ASP A 107 -20.99 -3.08 7.16
C ASP A 107 -20.98 -4.45 6.45
N PRO A 108 -22.11 -4.92 5.89
CA PRO A 108 -22.19 -6.21 5.19
C PRO A 108 -21.15 -6.37 4.08
N CYS A 109 -20.81 -5.28 3.38
CA CYS A 109 -19.77 -5.29 2.36
C CYS A 109 -18.39 -5.63 2.94
N GLN A 110 -18.14 -5.17 4.16
CA GLN A 110 -16.89 -5.33 4.85
C GLN A 110 -16.72 -6.75 5.39
N ASP A 111 -17.81 -7.40 5.78
CA ASP A 111 -17.82 -8.78 6.28
C ASP A 111 -17.57 -9.79 5.14
N VAL A 112 -18.21 -9.57 3.98
CA VAL A 112 -17.89 -10.33 2.76
C VAL A 112 -16.42 -10.19 2.42
N LEU A 113 -15.88 -8.96 2.45
CA LEU A 113 -14.46 -8.72 2.16
C LEU A 113 -13.53 -9.37 3.18
N MET A 114 -13.90 -9.40 4.47
CA MET A 114 -13.17 -10.11 5.52
C MET A 114 -13.10 -11.62 5.26
N SER A 115 -14.19 -12.21 4.77
CA SER A 115 -14.26 -13.65 4.46
C SER A 115 -13.35 -14.07 3.31
N ILE A 116 -13.15 -13.17 2.34
CA ILE A 116 -12.39 -13.43 1.11
C ILE A 116 -10.88 -13.16 1.32
N MET A 117 -10.54 -12.16 2.13
CA MET A 117 -9.15 -11.78 2.35
C MET A 117 -8.39 -12.82 3.18
N ASN A 118 -7.06 -12.82 3.00
CA ASN A 118 -6.19 -13.70 3.77
C ASN A 118 -6.20 -13.31 5.27
N LYS A 119 -6.72 -14.21 6.12
CA LYS A 119 -6.81 -14.03 7.58
C LYS A 119 -5.47 -13.64 8.23
N LYS A 120 -4.34 -14.21 7.78
CA LYS A 120 -3.01 -13.86 8.30
C LYS A 120 -2.62 -12.41 8.02
N THR A 121 -3.12 -11.82 6.93
CA THR A 121 -2.87 -10.41 6.60
C THR A 121 -3.79 -9.45 7.34
N LEU A 122 -4.85 -9.96 7.95
CA LEU A 122 -5.84 -9.21 8.72
C LEU A 122 -5.49 -9.19 10.20
N TYR A 123 -5.34 -10.37 10.80
CA TYR A 123 -5.14 -10.54 12.24
C TYR A 123 -3.66 -10.71 12.63
N GLY A 124 -2.76 -10.84 11.66
CA GLY A 124 -1.35 -11.12 11.90
C GLY A 124 -1.08 -12.61 12.14
N LEU A 125 0.11 -12.91 12.67
CA LEU A 125 0.52 -14.25 13.09
C LEU A 125 0.21 -14.39 14.58
N ASN A 126 -0.54 -15.43 14.96
CA ASN A 126 -0.75 -15.73 16.37
C ASN A 126 0.54 -16.33 16.95
N SER A 127 1.10 -15.68 17.97
CA SER A 127 2.32 -16.14 18.64
C SER A 127 1.96 -16.75 20.00
N PRO A 128 2.35 -18.01 20.29
CA PRO A 128 2.11 -18.65 21.59
C PRO A 128 2.76 -17.90 22.77
N TRP A 129 3.81 -17.12 22.48
CA TRP A 129 4.53 -16.31 23.47
C TRP A 129 4.23 -14.81 23.34
N GLY A 130 3.33 -14.44 22.44
CA GLY A 130 2.87 -13.06 22.29
C GLY A 130 1.84 -12.72 23.35
N GLY A 131 1.86 -11.47 23.84
CA GLY A 131 0.82 -10.93 24.74
C GLY A 131 -0.57 -10.78 24.09
N ASP A 132 -0.75 -11.31 22.88
CA ASP A 132 -1.97 -11.38 22.09
C ASP A 132 -2.49 -12.81 21.88
N SER A 133 -1.87 -13.82 22.50
CA SER A 133 -2.42 -15.19 22.56
C SER A 133 -3.77 -15.16 23.27
N SER A 134 -4.84 -15.20 22.47
CA SER A 134 -6.20 -15.29 22.95
C SER A 134 -6.39 -16.65 23.61
N THR A 135 -6.54 -16.67 24.93
CA THR A 135 -7.28 -17.72 25.60
C THR A 135 -8.69 -17.68 25.02
N GLN A 136 -9.04 -18.64 24.17
CA GLN A 136 -10.42 -18.81 23.77
C GLN A 136 -11.21 -19.24 25.00
N GLY A 137 -11.83 -18.26 25.67
CA GLY A 137 -12.97 -18.52 26.55
C GLY A 137 -14.14 -18.92 25.67
N THR A 138 -14.25 -20.20 25.36
CA THR A 138 -15.51 -20.80 24.95
C THR A 138 -16.44 -20.72 26.16
N VAL A 139 -17.33 -19.73 26.17
CA VAL A 139 -18.46 -19.70 27.07
C VAL A 139 -19.46 -20.69 26.48
N ASP A 140 -19.30 -21.97 26.81
CA ASP A 140 -20.34 -22.98 26.62
C ASP A 140 -21.05 -23.17 27.97
N ASP A 141 -22.38 -23.05 27.92
CA ASP A 141 -23.32 -23.17 29.01
C ASP A 141 -23.32 -24.56 29.69
N VAL A 142 -23.76 -24.57 30.97
CA VAL A 142 -24.38 -25.65 31.79
C VAL A 142 -23.44 -26.61 32.56
N PRO A 143 -23.76 -27.05 33.81
CA PRO A 143 -24.24 -26.35 35.00
C PRO A 143 -23.39 -26.65 36.26
N GLU A 144 -23.74 -25.98 37.36
CA GLU A 144 -23.31 -26.22 38.74
C GLU A 144 -23.42 -27.70 39.19
N VAL A 145 -22.27 -28.32 39.52
CA VAL A 145 -22.20 -29.49 40.42
C VAL A 145 -21.04 -29.30 41.37
N ILE A 146 -21.38 -29.12 42.64
CA ILE A 146 -20.50 -29.18 43.80
C ILE A 146 -19.87 -30.58 43.84
N CYS A 147 -18.53 -30.66 43.88
CA CYS A 147 -17.83 -31.79 44.46
C CYS A 147 -16.56 -31.31 45.16
N GLU A 148 -16.75 -31.08 46.45
CA GLU A 148 -15.75 -30.89 47.47
C GLU A 148 -14.92 -32.18 47.62
N LEU A 149 -13.65 -32.17 47.22
CA LEU A 149 -12.68 -33.18 47.64
C LEU A 149 -11.33 -32.52 47.90
N ASN A 150 -11.09 -32.24 49.18
CA ASN A 150 -9.78 -31.95 49.74
C ASN A 150 -8.90 -33.20 49.63
N LEU A 151 -7.82 -33.14 48.85
CA LEU A 151 -6.65 -33.99 49.06
C LEU A 151 -5.38 -33.13 49.08
N ALA A 152 -4.59 -33.38 50.12
CA ALA A 152 -3.37 -32.68 50.50
C ALA A 152 -2.26 -32.73 49.43
N GLY A 153 -1.36 -31.73 49.47
CA GLY A 153 -0.26 -31.54 48.51
C GLY A 153 0.83 -32.62 48.50
N PRO A 154 1.90 -32.42 47.71
CA PRO A 154 3.00 -31.60 48.24
C PRO A 154 3.74 -30.69 47.24
N SER A 155 4.33 -29.64 47.81
CA SER A 155 5.54 -28.89 47.40
C SER A 155 5.64 -28.33 45.96
N LYS A 156 5.44 -27.01 45.86
CA LYS A 156 5.96 -26.16 44.77
C LYS A 156 7.50 -26.16 44.78
N PRO A 157 8.19 -26.18 43.63
CA PRO A 157 9.61 -25.86 43.57
C PRO A 157 9.83 -24.37 43.84
N SER A 158 10.68 -24.09 44.83
CA SER A 158 11.15 -22.77 45.22
C SER A 158 11.98 -22.13 44.10
N MET A 159 11.35 -21.26 43.30
CA MET A 159 12.08 -20.27 42.52
C MET A 159 12.44 -19.12 43.48
N MET A 160 13.72 -19.02 43.84
CA MET A 160 14.25 -17.84 44.52
C MET A 160 14.10 -16.63 43.59
N CYS A 161 13.00 -15.90 43.77
CA CYS A 161 12.87 -14.53 43.32
C CYS A 161 13.77 -13.69 44.24
N ASN A 162 14.93 -13.28 43.74
CA ASN A 162 15.68 -12.18 44.35
C ASN A 162 14.77 -10.96 44.32
N GLN A 163 14.12 -10.69 45.46
CA GLN A 163 13.42 -9.43 45.70
C GLN A 163 14.48 -8.32 45.81
N SER A 164 15.05 -7.93 44.67
CA SER A 164 15.74 -6.66 44.57
C SER A 164 14.68 -5.59 44.78
N SER A 165 14.69 -5.00 45.97
CA SER A 165 13.76 -3.95 46.39
C SER A 165 14.01 -2.68 45.57
N TRP A 166 13.27 -2.50 44.47
CA TRP A 166 13.30 -1.30 43.61
C TRP A 166 12.96 0.01 44.36
N LYS A 167 12.46 -0.09 45.61
CA LYS A 167 12.13 1.04 46.48
C LYS A 167 13.33 1.88 46.94
N LYS A 168 14.57 1.43 46.72
CA LYS A 168 15.79 2.18 47.10
C LYS A 168 16.40 3.00 45.96
N TYR A 169 15.85 2.94 44.76
CA TYR A 169 16.42 3.61 43.60
C TYR A 169 15.88 5.03 43.46
N THR A 170 16.75 6.03 43.43
CA THR A 170 16.38 7.43 43.18
C THR A 170 16.63 7.78 41.70
N PRO A 171 15.93 8.77 41.11
CA PRO A 171 16.15 9.16 39.71
C PRO A 171 17.58 9.63 39.38
N VAL A 172 18.40 9.90 40.40
CA VAL A 172 19.82 10.24 40.27
C VAL A 172 20.64 8.99 39.96
N ASP A 173 20.28 7.84 40.53
CA ASP A 173 20.98 6.57 40.35
C ASP A 173 20.80 6.00 38.93
N LEU A 174 19.80 6.48 38.18
CA LEU A 174 19.52 6.09 36.79
C LEU A 174 20.33 6.88 35.75
N LYS A 175 21.10 7.88 36.18
CA LYS A 175 21.90 8.72 35.26
C LYS A 175 23.26 8.08 35.04
N SER A 176 23.44 7.42 33.91
CA SER A 176 24.78 7.05 33.44
C SER A 176 25.58 8.32 33.07
N PRO A 177 26.89 8.40 33.37
CA PRO A 177 27.71 9.54 32.99
C PRO A 177 27.68 9.75 31.47
N LEU A 178 27.48 10.99 31.02
CA LEU A 178 27.48 11.33 29.59
C LEU A 178 28.80 10.95 28.94
N HIS A 179 28.70 10.28 27.78
CA HIS A 179 29.84 9.89 26.97
C HIS A 179 30.72 11.11 26.60
N PRO A 180 32.06 11.02 26.61
CA PRO A 180 32.96 12.17 26.43
C PRO A 180 32.70 13.01 25.18
N ALA A 181 32.25 12.37 24.10
CA ALA A 181 31.93 13.03 22.82
C ALA A 181 30.75 14.02 22.88
N LEU A 182 29.96 14.02 23.97
CA LEU A 182 28.81 14.91 24.17
C LEU A 182 29.10 16.05 25.16
N LYS A 183 30.30 16.13 25.73
CA LYS A 183 30.70 17.26 26.57
C LYS A 183 31.15 18.41 25.68
N THR A 184 30.27 19.38 25.43
CA THR A 184 30.67 20.66 24.84
C THR A 184 31.31 21.53 25.92
N ALA A 185 32.49 22.09 25.62
CA ALA A 185 33.26 22.90 26.55
C ALA A 185 32.58 24.25 26.85
N SER A 186 32.40 24.51 28.16
CA SER A 186 32.39 25.81 28.88
C SER A 186 31.37 26.88 28.47
N CYS A 187 30.57 27.40 29.40
CA CYS A 187 30.98 28.45 30.34
C CYS A 187 29.84 28.83 31.29
N ASP A 188 30.24 29.27 32.48
CA ASP A 188 29.41 29.75 33.58
C ASP A 188 28.46 30.88 33.17
N ASN A 189 27.27 30.89 33.77
CA ASN A 189 26.60 32.10 34.26
C ASN A 189 25.39 31.70 35.11
N ASP A 190 25.57 31.85 36.43
CA ASP A 190 24.50 31.92 37.40
C ASP A 190 23.56 33.10 37.06
N VAL A 191 22.31 32.81 36.72
CA VAL A 191 21.20 33.75 36.96
C VAL A 191 20.00 32.97 37.49
N VAL A 192 19.78 33.18 38.78
CA VAL A 192 18.57 32.87 39.55
C VAL A 192 17.34 33.44 38.83
N ILE A 193 16.36 32.60 38.50
CA ILE A 193 14.96 33.02 38.43
C ILE A 193 14.09 31.98 39.16
N ASN A 194 13.98 32.18 40.47
CA ASN A 194 12.75 31.89 41.20
C ASN A 194 11.84 33.10 41.05
N ASN A 195 10.65 32.93 40.46
CA ASN A 195 9.39 33.19 41.16
C ASN A 195 8.21 33.20 40.19
N LEU A 196 7.31 32.26 40.49
CA LEU A 196 5.94 32.17 40.00
C LEU A 196 5.08 32.97 40.98
N GLN A 197 4.57 34.15 40.61
CA GLN A 197 3.47 34.77 41.35
C GLN A 197 2.76 35.90 40.58
N GLN A 198 1.47 35.63 40.34
CA GLN A 198 0.32 36.51 40.51
C GLN A 198 0.10 37.71 39.58
N THR A 199 -1.05 37.63 38.91
CA THR A 199 -1.86 38.71 38.33
C THR A 199 -2.09 39.87 39.32
N PRO A 200 -2.41 41.07 38.80
CA PRO A 200 -3.77 41.55 39.04
C PRO A 200 -4.42 42.24 37.83
N ASP A 201 -5.75 42.06 37.77
CA ASP A 201 -6.71 42.87 37.02
C ASP A 201 -6.66 44.35 37.44
N LEU A 202 -7.05 45.28 36.54
CA LEU A 202 -8.10 46.30 36.77
C LEU A 202 -8.27 47.26 35.55
N ASN A 203 -9.43 47.13 34.92
CA ASN A 203 -10.41 48.16 34.52
C ASN A 203 -10.13 49.31 33.51
N HIS A 204 -10.99 49.32 32.48
CA HIS A 204 -11.82 50.43 31.92
C HIS A 204 -11.14 51.78 31.58
N ASN A 205 -11.25 52.26 30.33
CA ASN A 205 -12.42 52.99 29.80
C ASN A 205 -12.17 53.47 28.34
N LYS A 206 -13.27 53.79 27.67
CA LYS A 206 -13.53 54.13 26.26
C LYS A 206 -12.77 55.37 25.76
N ASN A 207 -12.50 55.44 24.45
CA ASN A 207 -13.13 56.41 23.54
C ASN A 207 -12.72 56.17 22.07
N ASN A 208 -13.71 56.34 21.19
CA ASN A 208 -13.59 56.37 19.73
C ASN A 208 -12.89 57.66 19.30
N GLU A 209 -11.93 57.57 18.37
CA GLU A 209 -11.74 58.58 17.32
C GLU A 209 -11.34 57.91 16.00
N VAL A 210 -11.70 58.60 14.92
CA VAL A 210 -11.87 58.18 13.54
C VAL A 210 -10.71 58.74 12.68
N LEU A 211 -10.37 58.03 11.59
CA LEU A 211 -9.39 58.37 10.52
C LEU A 211 -7.92 58.20 10.95
N GLN A 212 -6.99 57.64 10.16
CA GLN A 212 -6.86 57.65 8.71
C GLN A 212 -5.88 56.55 8.26
N ASP A 213 -6.06 56.10 7.03
CA ASP A 213 -5.28 55.12 6.28
C ASP A 213 -3.77 55.44 6.29
N ASN A 214 -2.94 54.48 6.71
CA ASN A 214 -1.54 54.42 6.29
C ASN A 214 -0.99 53.00 6.45
N ARG A 215 -1.06 52.25 5.35
CA ARG A 215 -0.45 50.92 5.20
C ARG A 215 1.06 51.05 5.23
N GLN A 216 1.70 50.38 6.17
CA GLN A 216 3.08 49.92 6.01
C GLN A 216 3.07 48.39 5.88
N PRO A 217 3.73 47.81 4.86
CA PRO A 217 3.69 46.38 4.62
C PRO A 217 4.43 45.65 5.74
N ARG A 218 3.74 44.69 6.36
CA ARG A 218 4.31 43.74 7.31
C ARG A 218 5.53 43.08 6.68
N VAL A 219 6.72 43.38 7.22
CA VAL A 219 7.97 42.69 6.88
C VAL A 219 7.72 41.19 7.08
N GLN A 220 7.68 40.45 5.98
CA GLN A 220 7.65 39.00 6.03
C GLN A 220 9.01 38.56 6.57
N LEU A 221 9.05 38.15 7.82
CA LEU A 221 10.21 37.43 8.35
C LEU A 221 10.29 36.12 7.58
N ASP A 222 11.19 36.08 6.59
CA ASP A 222 11.54 34.88 5.86
C ASP A 222 12.27 33.95 6.83
N VAL A 223 11.50 33.16 7.58
CA VAL A 223 12.02 32.03 8.34
C VAL A 223 12.37 30.96 7.31
N GLY A 224 13.55 31.10 6.74
CA GLY A 224 14.19 30.17 5.84
C GLY A 224 14.44 28.82 6.51
N ARG A 225 13.37 28.06 6.78
CA ARG A 225 13.43 26.61 6.92
C ARG A 225 13.35 25.97 5.53
N ARG A 226 14.20 26.41 4.59
CA ARG A 226 14.46 25.61 3.41
C ARG A 226 15.39 24.49 3.84
N ARG A 227 14.86 23.27 3.93
CA ARG A 227 15.69 22.06 3.86
C ARG A 227 16.56 22.21 2.60
N PRO A 228 17.86 21.87 2.63
CA PRO A 228 18.64 21.83 1.41
C PRO A 228 17.90 20.90 0.45
N MET A 229 17.33 21.46 -0.62
CA MET A 229 16.87 20.65 -1.74
C MET A 229 18.14 20.07 -2.32
N GLN A 230 18.43 18.82 -1.98
CA GLN A 230 19.38 18.03 -2.73
C GLN A 230 18.89 18.05 -4.16
N THR A 231 19.54 18.84 -5.02
CA THR A 231 19.25 18.87 -6.45
C THR A 231 19.44 17.44 -6.91
N VAL A 232 18.35 16.70 -7.12
CA VAL A 232 18.40 15.35 -7.64
C VAL A 232 18.96 15.50 -9.04
N ARG A 233 20.29 15.33 -9.18
CA ARG A 233 20.92 15.20 -10.50
C ARG A 233 20.15 14.09 -11.19
N ALA A 234 19.50 14.42 -12.30
CA ALA A 234 18.78 13.43 -13.08
C ALA A 234 19.74 12.25 -13.34
N LEU A 235 19.31 11.05 -12.97
CA LEU A 235 20.12 9.82 -13.02
C LEU A 235 20.73 9.57 -14.42
N THR A 236 20.22 10.25 -15.45
CA THR A 236 20.68 10.25 -16.84
C THR A 236 22.10 10.78 -17.06
N SER A 237 22.65 11.58 -16.15
CA SER A 237 24.01 12.14 -16.30
C SER A 237 25.11 11.25 -15.69
N SER A 238 24.76 10.17 -15.00
CA SER A 238 25.75 9.25 -14.43
C SER A 238 26.40 8.40 -15.52
N ASP A 239 27.67 8.08 -15.36
CA ASP A 239 28.39 7.23 -16.33
C ASP A 239 27.77 5.83 -16.44
N LEU A 240 27.16 5.35 -15.35
CA LEU A 240 26.40 4.11 -15.35
C LEU A 240 25.17 4.22 -16.26
N ALA A 241 24.39 5.31 -16.17
CA ALA A 241 23.22 5.50 -17.02
C ALA A 241 23.60 5.64 -18.51
N LYS A 242 24.74 6.27 -18.83
CA LYS A 242 25.26 6.31 -20.21
C LYS A 242 25.53 4.91 -20.76
N LYS A 243 26.20 4.04 -19.98
CA LYS A 243 26.45 2.64 -20.37
C LYS A 243 25.16 1.85 -20.60
N TYR A 244 24.13 2.08 -19.78
CA TYR A 244 22.82 1.45 -19.97
C TYR A 244 22.12 1.94 -21.24
N ASN A 245 22.15 3.24 -21.53
CA ASN A 245 21.58 3.79 -22.76
C ASN A 245 22.30 3.22 -24.00
N GLU A 246 23.63 3.17 -23.98
CA GLU A 246 24.41 2.58 -25.07
C GLU A 246 24.07 1.10 -25.30
N LEU A 247 23.87 0.33 -24.21
CA LEU A 247 23.44 -1.06 -24.30
C LEU A 247 22.03 -1.18 -24.91
N ILE A 248 21.12 -0.29 -24.56
CA ILE A 248 19.77 -0.23 -25.14
C ILE A 248 19.86 0.07 -26.64
N ASP A 249 20.68 1.04 -27.05
CA ASP A 249 20.86 1.40 -28.45
C ASP A 249 21.46 0.24 -29.27
N LYS A 250 22.45 -0.46 -28.71
CA LYS A 250 23.03 -1.67 -29.32
C LYS A 250 21.98 -2.78 -29.46
N LYS A 251 21.17 -3.03 -28.43
CA LYS A 251 20.08 -4.01 -28.48
C LYS A 251 19.00 -3.64 -29.50
N LEU A 252 18.64 -2.36 -29.57
CA LEU A 252 17.69 -1.83 -30.54
C LEU A 252 18.21 -2.02 -31.96
N HIS A 253 19.50 -1.73 -32.19
CA HIS A 253 20.14 -1.93 -33.49
C HIS A 253 20.11 -3.40 -33.92
N ILE A 254 20.47 -4.33 -33.01
CA ILE A 254 20.42 -5.77 -33.28
C ILE A 254 19.00 -6.21 -33.61
N ALA A 255 18.00 -5.76 -32.84
CA ALA A 255 16.60 -6.11 -33.07
C ALA A 255 16.11 -5.60 -34.44
N ASN A 256 16.42 -4.34 -34.78
CA ASN A 256 16.07 -3.77 -36.08
C ASN A 256 16.75 -4.52 -37.23
N PHE A 257 18.02 -4.90 -37.08
CA PHE A 257 18.75 -5.68 -38.08
C PHE A 257 18.15 -7.07 -38.28
N GLN A 258 17.72 -7.73 -37.19
CA GLN A 258 17.01 -9.01 -37.30
C GLN A 258 15.67 -8.86 -38.01
N GLU A 259 14.92 -7.80 -37.71
CA GLU A 259 13.63 -7.53 -38.35
C GLU A 259 13.80 -7.26 -39.86
N THR A 260 14.80 -6.48 -40.26
CA THR A 260 15.07 -6.23 -41.68
C THR A 260 15.52 -7.49 -42.41
N LYS A 261 16.35 -8.33 -41.77
CA LYS A 261 16.78 -9.61 -42.34
C LYS A 261 15.60 -10.55 -42.56
N VAL A 262 14.72 -10.71 -41.56
CA VAL A 262 13.52 -11.55 -41.69
C VAL A 262 12.60 -11.02 -42.80
N LYS A 263 12.44 -9.70 -42.93
CA LYS A 263 11.66 -9.11 -44.04
C LYS A 263 12.26 -9.44 -45.40
N GLN A 264 13.58 -9.37 -45.55
CA GLN A 264 14.26 -9.76 -46.78
C GLN A 264 14.04 -11.24 -47.09
N ASP A 265 14.25 -12.13 -46.12
CA ASP A 265 14.04 -13.58 -46.29
C ASP A 265 12.60 -13.91 -46.73
N ILE A 266 11.60 -13.19 -46.20
CA ILE A 266 10.19 -13.33 -46.60
C ILE A 266 9.99 -12.91 -48.06
N GLU A 267 10.55 -11.77 -48.47
CA GLU A 267 10.43 -11.28 -49.85
C GLU A 267 11.15 -12.21 -50.85
N GLU A 268 12.34 -12.70 -50.51
CA GLU A 268 13.05 -13.71 -51.29
C GLU A 268 12.22 -14.99 -51.45
N GLY A 269 11.60 -15.45 -50.37
CA GLY A 269 10.69 -16.59 -50.38
C GLY A 269 9.49 -16.39 -51.32
N LYS A 270 8.91 -15.18 -51.36
CA LYS A 270 7.81 -14.83 -52.28
C LYS A 270 8.28 -14.87 -53.74
N ILE A 271 9.45 -14.32 -54.03
CA ILE A 271 10.02 -14.31 -55.40
C ILE A 271 10.29 -15.75 -55.85
N ARG A 272 10.93 -16.57 -55.01
CA ARG A 272 11.21 -17.97 -55.31
C ARG A 272 9.93 -18.78 -55.58
N LYS A 273 8.87 -18.55 -54.79
CA LYS A 273 7.55 -19.16 -55.02
C LYS A 273 6.97 -18.77 -56.37
N ARG A 274 7.05 -17.49 -56.76
CA ARG A 274 6.56 -17.01 -58.07
C ARG A 274 7.34 -17.63 -59.23
N LEU A 275 8.66 -17.74 -59.12
CA LEU A 275 9.50 -18.38 -60.14
C LEU A 275 9.11 -19.85 -60.35
N LEU A 276 8.95 -20.61 -59.26
CA LEU A 276 8.51 -22.01 -59.35
C LEU A 276 7.11 -22.14 -59.96
N GLN A 277 6.18 -21.23 -59.64
CA GLN A 277 4.85 -21.22 -60.25
C GLN A 277 4.92 -20.99 -61.76
N LEU A 278 5.76 -20.06 -62.23
CA LEU A 278 5.96 -19.82 -63.66
C LEU A 278 6.60 -21.03 -64.35
N GLU A 279 7.58 -21.68 -63.72
CA GLU A 279 8.21 -22.88 -64.25
C GLU A 279 7.20 -24.02 -64.43
N VAL A 280 6.36 -24.26 -63.42
CA VAL A 280 5.28 -25.26 -63.50
C VAL A 280 4.31 -24.95 -64.63
N LEU A 281 3.94 -23.67 -64.82
CA LEU A 281 3.06 -23.25 -65.91
C LEU A 281 3.69 -23.49 -67.29
N LEU A 282 4.98 -23.19 -67.44
CA LEU A 282 5.70 -23.44 -68.69
C LEU A 282 5.76 -24.93 -69.02
N LYS A 283 6.10 -25.78 -68.04
CA LYS A 283 6.11 -27.25 -68.22
C LYS A 283 4.73 -27.80 -68.58
N ARG A 284 3.66 -27.30 -67.95
CA ARG A 284 2.27 -27.67 -68.30
C ARG A 284 1.92 -27.29 -69.73
N LYS A 285 2.30 -26.08 -70.18
CA LYS A 285 2.07 -25.65 -71.58
C LYS A 285 2.82 -26.53 -72.58
N GLN A 286 4.07 -26.90 -72.28
CA GLN A 286 4.85 -27.80 -73.12
C GLN A 286 4.19 -29.17 -73.24
N LEU A 287 3.74 -29.75 -72.12
CA LEU A 287 3.06 -31.05 -72.10
C LEU A 287 1.77 -31.02 -72.93
N ASN A 288 0.92 -30.02 -72.73
CA ASN A 288 -0.29 -29.82 -73.53
C ASN A 288 -0.01 -29.61 -75.03
N SER A 289 1.16 -29.09 -75.41
CA SER A 289 1.54 -28.91 -76.81
C SER A 289 2.05 -30.20 -77.46
N LEU A 290 2.58 -31.14 -76.67
CA LEU A 290 2.96 -32.48 -77.12
C LEU A 290 1.72 -33.36 -77.32
N ASP A 291 0.76 -33.29 -76.38
CA ASP A 291 -0.50 -34.06 -76.46
C ASP A 291 -1.37 -33.67 -77.66
N LYS A 292 -1.25 -32.44 -78.19
CA LYS A 292 -1.97 -31.98 -79.39
C LYS A 292 -1.31 -32.38 -80.72
N LYS A 293 -0.09 -32.93 -80.68
CA LYS A 293 0.66 -33.33 -81.88
C LYS A 293 0.61 -34.84 -82.16
N ASN A 294 0.06 -35.62 -81.23
CA ASN A 294 -0.31 -37.03 -81.42
C ASN A 294 -1.81 -37.15 -81.73
#